data_AF-A0A7V8WEZ0-F1
#
_entry.id   AF-A0A7V8WEZ0-F1
#
_cell.length_a   1.000
_cell.length_b   1.000
_cell.length_c   1.000
_cell.angle_alpha   90.00
_cell.angle_beta   90.00
_cell.angle_gamma   90.00
#
_symmetry.space_group_name_H-M   'P 1'
#
loop_
_entity.id
_entity.type
_entity.pdbx_description
1 polymer ?
#
loop_
_entity_poly.entity_id
_entity_poly.type
_entity_poly.pdbx_seq_one_letter_code
_entity_poly.pdbx_strand_id
1 'polypeptide(L)'
;LPPTQSLTDGELFYIIENGIRLTGMPAWGDGTPEGAQGSWHLVHFIRRLTTLTPEEIAQMEAMNPRSPAEVLEAEEMRKFLAGEGEAPKPGGKPMPAHGGHK
;
A
#
# COMPACT_ATOMS: atom_id res chain seq x y z
N LEU A 1 19.49 -10.89 1.13
CA LEU A 1 18.60 -9.72 1.32
C LEU A 1 18.79 -8.76 0.16
N PRO A 2 17.79 -7.94 -0.22
CA PRO A 2 17.95 -6.91 -1.24
C PRO A 2 19.12 -5.96 -0.90
N PRO A 3 19.84 -5.41 -1.89
CA PRO A 3 20.98 -4.51 -1.66
C PRO A 3 20.65 -3.33 -0.75
N THR A 4 19.44 -2.77 -0.85
CA THR A 4 18.93 -1.67 -0.01
C THR A 4 19.03 -1.96 1.48
N GLN A 5 18.85 -3.23 1.90
CA GLN A 5 18.90 -3.60 3.31
C GLN A 5 20.33 -3.67 3.86
N SER A 6 21.34 -3.64 2.98
CA SER A 6 22.75 -3.60 3.38
C SER A 6 23.26 -2.18 3.61
N LEU A 7 22.50 -1.17 3.19
CA LEU A 7 22.79 0.23 3.52
C LEU A 7 22.64 0.44 5.01
N THR A 8 23.39 1.38 5.58
CA THR A 8 23.18 1.87 6.94
C THR A 8 21.95 2.77 7.03
N ASP A 9 21.44 2.98 8.25
CA ASP A 9 20.29 3.86 8.47
C ASP A 9 20.57 5.30 8.03
N GLY A 10 21.81 5.78 8.21
CA GLY A 10 22.23 7.10 7.75
C GLY A 10 22.30 7.23 6.22
N GLU A 11 22.73 6.18 5.52
CA GLU A 11 22.72 6.17 4.05
C GLU A 11 21.29 6.15 3.49
N LEU A 12 20.40 5.36 4.10
CA LEU A 12 18.98 5.37 3.76
C LEU A 12 18.37 6.74 4.01
N PHE A 13 18.63 7.32 5.19
CA PHE A 13 18.19 8.67 5.53
C PHE A 13 18.65 9.68 4.48
N TYR A 14 19.94 9.68 4.13
CA TYR A 14 20.51 10.62 3.16
C TYR A 14 19.82 10.51 1.79
N ILE A 15 19.59 9.29 1.31
CA ILE A 15 18.92 9.03 0.04
C ILE A 15 17.46 9.52 0.07
N ILE A 16 16.74 9.31 1.16
CA ILE A 16 15.34 9.76 1.30
C ILE A 16 15.27 11.28 1.38
N GLU A 17 16.14 11.86 2.22
CA GLU A 17 16.19 13.30 2.47
C GLU A 17 16.55 14.09 1.21
N ASN A 18 17.49 13.59 0.41
CA ASN A 18 18.08 14.34 -0.71
C ASN A 18 17.71 13.79 -2.09
N GLY A 19 17.08 12.62 -2.17
CA GLY A 19 16.86 11.91 -3.41
C GLY A 19 18.15 11.41 -4.05
N ILE A 20 18.05 10.94 -5.30
CA ILE A 20 19.22 10.49 -6.08
C ILE A 20 19.29 11.28 -7.38
N ARG A 21 20.39 12.03 -7.55
CA ARG A 21 20.65 12.84 -8.73
C ARG A 21 20.66 11.97 -9.99
N LEU A 22 20.12 12.52 -11.10
CA LEU A 22 20.03 11.86 -12.40
C LEU A 22 19.16 10.58 -12.39
N THR A 23 18.23 10.47 -11.44
CA THR A 23 17.21 9.43 -11.40
C THR A 23 15.82 10.05 -11.29
N GLY A 24 14.77 9.22 -11.37
CA GLY A 24 13.40 9.64 -11.09
C GLY A 24 13.05 9.72 -9.59
N MET A 25 14.02 9.52 -8.69
CA MET A 25 13.78 9.57 -7.23
C MET A 25 13.99 11.00 -6.70
N PRO A 26 12.91 11.72 -6.35
CA PRO A 26 13.02 13.05 -5.76
C PRO A 26 13.47 12.99 -4.29
N ALA A 27 13.93 14.13 -3.78
CA ALA A 27 14.06 14.36 -2.35
C ALA A 27 12.68 14.35 -1.67
N TRP A 28 12.57 13.73 -0.50
CA TRP A 28 11.37 13.79 0.34
C TRP A 28 11.54 14.74 1.53
N GLY A 29 12.78 15.11 1.84
CA GLY A 29 13.07 16.16 2.81
C GLY A 29 12.71 17.55 2.28
N ASP A 30 12.29 18.43 3.19
CA ASP A 30 12.06 19.86 2.93
C ASP A 30 13.09 20.75 3.66
N GLY A 31 14.10 20.15 4.30
CA GLY A 31 15.13 20.84 5.06
C GLY A 31 14.69 21.33 6.45
N THR A 32 13.46 21.01 6.87
CA THR A 32 12.96 21.32 8.22
C THR A 32 13.20 20.15 9.19
N PRO A 33 13.27 20.41 10.51
CA PRO A 33 13.32 19.35 11.51
C PRO A 33 12.14 18.38 11.38
N GLU A 34 10.94 18.87 11.08
CA GLU A 34 9.72 18.07 10.91
C GLU A 34 9.81 17.16 9.68
N GLY A 35 10.31 17.69 8.55
CA GLY A 35 10.61 16.90 7.36
C GLY A 35 11.62 15.79 7.63
N ALA A 36 12.70 16.12 8.36
CA ALA A 36 13.70 15.13 8.78
C ALA A 36 13.10 14.03 9.67
N GLN A 37 12.13 14.34 10.54
CA GLN A 37 11.39 13.31 11.28
C GLN A 37 10.61 12.38 10.34
N GLY A 38 9.97 12.95 9.31
CA GLY A 38 9.32 12.18 8.25
C GLY A 38 10.29 11.22 7.54
N SER A 39 11.48 11.71 7.19
CA SER A 39 12.55 10.89 6.60
C SER A 39 12.96 9.74 7.53
N TRP A 40 13.10 9.97 8.83
CA TRP A 40 13.40 8.93 9.82
C TRP A 40 12.28 7.89 9.96
N HIS A 41 11.01 8.32 9.99
CA HIS A 41 9.89 7.38 9.99
C HIS A 41 9.94 6.44 8.78
N LEU A 42 10.31 6.95 7.61
CA LEU A 42 10.44 6.12 6.41
C LEU A 42 11.61 5.14 6.50
N VAL A 43 12.77 5.55 7.03
CA VAL A 43 13.90 4.63 7.29
C VAL A 43 13.44 3.46 8.15
N HIS A 44 12.77 3.74 9.27
CA HIS A 44 12.26 2.71 10.16
C HIS A 44 11.22 1.80 9.49
N PHE A 45 10.33 2.37 8.67
CA PHE A 45 9.37 1.59 7.90
C PHE A 45 10.06 0.61 6.93
N ILE A 46 11.04 1.08 6.14
CA ILE A 46 11.81 0.26 5.18
C ILE A 46 12.55 -0.89 5.89
N ARG A 47 13.05 -0.66 7.11
CA ARG A 47 13.64 -1.72 7.94
C ARG A 47 12.61 -2.75 8.35
N ARG A 48 11.44 -2.29 8.80
CA ARG A 48 10.34 -3.15 9.26
C ARG A 48 9.83 -4.06 8.14
N LEU A 49 9.82 -3.60 6.88
CA LEU A 49 9.35 -4.40 5.73
C LEU A 49 9.95 -5.82 5.65
N THR A 50 11.22 -5.98 6.05
CA THR A 50 11.90 -7.30 6.00
C THR A 50 11.42 -8.31 7.04
N THR A 51 10.70 -7.84 8.05
CA THR A 51 10.29 -8.63 9.22
C THR A 51 8.79 -8.59 9.46
N LEU A 52 8.01 -8.01 8.54
CA LEU A 52 6.55 -7.97 8.63
C LEU A 52 5.96 -9.38 8.64
N THR A 53 4.98 -9.58 9.52
CA THR A 53 4.21 -10.81 9.60
C THR A 53 3.05 -10.81 8.60
N PRO A 54 2.54 -11.99 8.20
CA PRO A 54 1.35 -12.08 7.35
C PRO A 54 0.15 -11.34 7.94
N GLU A 55 -0.03 -11.37 9.26
CA GLU A 55 -1.12 -10.70 9.96
C GLU A 55 -1.01 -9.17 9.87
N GLU A 56 0.20 -8.63 10.02
CA GLU A 56 0.45 -7.18 9.85
C GLU A 56 0.22 -6.74 8.41
N ILE A 57 0.62 -7.56 7.43
CA ILE A 57 0.38 -7.29 6.01
C ILE A 57 -1.13 -7.23 5.74
N ALA A 58 -1.90 -8.22 6.22
CA ALA A 58 -3.35 -8.24 6.07
C ALA A 58 -4.03 -7.01 6.71
N GLN A 59 -3.53 -6.55 7.86
CA GLN A 59 -4.01 -5.31 8.48
C GLN A 59 -3.72 -4.08 7.61
N MET A 60 -2.52 -3.98 7.03
CA MET A 60 -2.17 -2.87 6.12
C MET A 60 -3.04 -2.89 4.86
N GLU A 61 -3.27 -4.07 4.26
CA GLU A 61 -4.12 -4.23 3.07
C GLU A 61 -5.55 -3.77 3.31
N ALA A 62 -6.10 -4.02 4.50
CA ALA A 62 -7.43 -3.55 4.88
C ALA A 62 -7.55 -2.02 4.95
N MET A 63 -6.42 -1.30 5.11
CA MET A 63 -6.37 0.16 5.12
C MET A 63 -6.10 0.77 3.75
N ASN A 64 -5.85 -0.04 2.72
CA ASN A 64 -5.63 0.48 1.37
C ASN A 64 -6.89 1.18 0.85
N PRO A 65 -6.75 2.32 0.16
CA PRO A 65 -7.90 3.01 -0.43
C PRO A 65 -8.56 2.10 -1.47
N ARG A 66 -9.87 1.88 -1.29
CA ARG A 66 -10.70 1.12 -2.22
C ARG A 66 -11.26 2.04 -3.29
N SER A 67 -11.34 1.55 -4.52
CA SER A 67 -11.98 2.30 -5.60
C SER A 67 -13.49 2.46 -5.35
N PRO A 68 -14.12 3.50 -5.91
CA PRO A 68 -15.57 3.66 -5.80
C PRO A 68 -16.36 2.45 -6.31
N ALA A 69 -15.89 1.79 -7.37
CA ALA A 69 -16.54 0.59 -7.93
C ALA A 69 -16.50 -0.59 -6.95
N GLU A 70 -15.35 -0.85 -6.33
CA GLU A 70 -15.21 -1.92 -5.33
C GLU A 70 -16.06 -1.67 -4.07
N VAL A 71 -16.29 -0.40 -3.74
CA VAL A 71 -17.19 -0.03 -2.63
C VAL A 71 -18.64 -0.33 -3.00
N LEU A 72 -19.08 0.05 -4.20
CA LEU A 72 -20.44 -0.21 -4.70
C LEU A 72 -20.73 -1.72 -4.80
N GLU A 73 -19.81 -2.49 -5.39
CA GLU A 73 -19.94 -3.96 -5.48
C GLU A 73 -20.03 -4.60 -4.09
N ALA A 74 -19.24 -4.13 -3.12
CA ALA A 74 -19.29 -4.64 -1.76
C ALA A 74 -20.62 -4.31 -1.05
N GLU A 75 -21.19 -3.15 -1.31
CA GLU A 75 -22.53 -2.80 -0.82
C GLU A 75 -23.63 -3.64 -1.47
N GLU A 76 -23.55 -3.90 -2.77
CA GLU A 76 -24.48 -4.79 -3.49
C GLU A 76 -24.39 -6.22 -2.95
N MET A 77 -23.18 -6.75 -2.75
CA MET A 77 -22.97 -8.05 -2.10
C MET A 77 -23.56 -8.08 -0.69
N ARG A 78 -23.38 -7.02 0.10
CA ARG A 78 -23.94 -6.92 1.45
C ARG A 78 -25.47 -6.95 1.43
N LYS A 79 -26.11 -6.18 0.53
CA LYS A 79 -27.57 -6.12 0.37
C LYS A 79 -28.15 -7.46 -0.09
N PHE A 80 -27.48 -8.13 -1.02
CA PHE A 80 -27.86 -9.47 -1.47
C PHE A 80 -27.84 -10.49 -0.31
N LEU A 81 -26.75 -10.53 0.46
CA LEU A 81 -26.61 -11.43 1.61
C LEU A 81 -27.61 -11.12 2.75
N ALA A 82 -27.96 -9.85 2.94
CA ALA A 82 -28.98 -9.43 3.90
C ALA A 82 -30.42 -9.76 3.46
N GLY A 83 -30.62 -10.21 2.23
CA GLY A 83 -31.95 -10.46 1.65
C GLY A 83 -32.70 -9.19 1.24
N GLU A 84 -32.02 -8.05 1.19
CA GLU A 84 -32.55 -6.73 0.82
C GLU A 84 -32.32 -6.41 -0.68
N GLY A 85 -31.70 -7.31 -1.44
CA GLY A 85 -31.38 -7.16 -2.85
C GLY A 85 -32.38 -7.82 -3.79
N GLU A 86 -32.59 -7.23 -4.97
CA GLU A 86 -33.38 -7.85 -6.04
C GLU A 86 -32.65 -9.07 -6.62
N ALA A 87 -33.39 -10.17 -6.86
CA ALA A 87 -32.84 -11.43 -7.34
C ALA A 87 -32.02 -11.22 -8.64
N PRO A 88 -30.84 -11.86 -8.79
CA PRO A 88 -30.00 -11.65 -9.96
C PRO A 88 -30.76 -12.06 -11.21
N LYS A 89 -30.88 -11.14 -12.18
CA LYS A 89 -31.41 -11.47 -13.51
C LYS A 89 -30.50 -12.52 -14.14
N PRO A 90 -31.03 -13.66 -14.63
CA PRO A 90 -30.22 -14.68 -15.27
C PRO A 90 -29.65 -14.10 -16.57
N GLY A 91 -28.34 -13.76 -16.57
CA GLY A 91 -27.66 -13.20 -17.74
C GLY A 91 -26.53 -12.19 -17.48
N GLY A 92 -26.19 -11.87 -16.23
CA GLY A 92 -25.03 -11.04 -15.92
C GLY A 92 -23.72 -11.71 -16.34
N LYS A 93 -22.85 -10.99 -17.06
CA LYS A 93 -21.53 -11.47 -17.49
C LYS A 93 -20.76 -12.05 -16.30
N PRO A 94 -20.01 -13.16 -16.48
CA PRO A 94 -19.27 -13.80 -15.39
C PRO A 94 -18.25 -12.81 -14.81
N MET A 95 -18.11 -12.85 -13.49
CA MET A 95 -17.13 -12.05 -12.75
C MET A 95 -15.73 -12.23 -13.38
N PRO A 96 -14.97 -11.15 -13.65
CA PRO A 96 -13.58 -11.32 -14.08
C PRO A 96 -12.80 -11.97 -12.94
N ALA A 97 -12.10 -13.05 -13.26
CA ALA A 97 -11.27 -13.77 -12.32
C ALA A 97 -10.25 -12.81 -11.69
N HIS A 98 -10.18 -12.80 -10.36
CA HIS A 98 -9.17 -12.07 -9.60
C HIS A 98 -7.80 -12.64 -9.97
N GLY A 99 -7.10 -11.96 -10.88
CA GLY A 99 -5.76 -12.31 -11.32
C GLY A 99 -4.78 -12.02 -10.20
N GLY A 100 -4.33 -13.06 -9.51
CA GLY A 100 -3.21 -12.98 -8.59
C GLY A 100 -1.98 -12.45 -9.31
N HIS A 101 -1.53 -11.27 -8.90
CA HIS A 101 -0.23 -10.76 -9.32
C HIS A 101 0.87 -11.56 -8.60
N LYS A 102 1.78 -12.11 -9.41
CA LYS A 102 3.00 -12.80 -8.98
C LYS A 102 4.06 -11.82 -8.51
#